data_AF-A0A368G435-F1
#
_entry.id   AF-A0A368G435-F1
#
_cell.length_a   1.000
_cell.length_b   1.000
_cell.length_c   1.000
_cell.angle_alpha   90.00
_cell.angle_beta   90.00
_cell.angle_gamma   90.00
#
_symmetry.space_group_name_H-M   'P 1'
#
loop_
_entity.id
_entity.type
_entity.pdbx_description
1 polymer ?
#
loop_
_entity_poly.entity_id
_entity_poly.type
_entity_poly.pdbx_seq_one_letter_code
_entity_poly.pdbx_strand_id
1 'polypeptide(L)'
;MLFIVAFSIAFYALMQNRPEFSTVPSSVLKTAVMMIGEFEFTAIFHGDGNSHLEKLFGPTLVYPLFLFFCVIMTILLMNLLVGLAVDDIKSVQEKAEMKRLSKQVGTLNV
;
A
#
# COMPACT_ATOMS: atom_id res chain seq x y z
N MET A 1 4.61 -7.64 1.07
CA MET A 1 3.98 -8.79 1.74
C MET A 1 4.21 -8.82 3.25
N LEU A 2 5.47 -8.81 3.73
CA LEU A 2 5.78 -8.75 5.17
C LEU A 2 4.99 -7.65 5.91
N PHE A 3 5.03 -6.43 5.36
CA PHE A 3 4.30 -5.29 5.90
C PHE A 3 2.78 -5.49 5.95
N ILE A 4 2.18 -6.01 4.87
CA ILE A 4 0.75 -6.28 4.82
C ILE A 4 0.36 -7.25 5.94
N VAL A 5 1.13 -8.33 6.14
CA VAL A 5 0.87 -9.32 7.18
C VAL A 5 1.06 -8.74 8.60
N ALA A 6 2.11 -7.94 8.82
CA ALA A 6 2.38 -7.35 10.12
C ALA A 6 1.28 -6.35 10.53
N PHE A 7 0.91 -5.44 9.64
CA PHE A 7 -0.13 -4.46 9.90
C PHE A 7 -1.53 -5.09 9.94
N SER A 8 -1.81 -6.11 9.13
CA SER A 8 -3.12 -6.78 9.18
C SER A 8 -3.35 -7.49 10.51
N ILE A 9 -2.32 -8.11 11.10
CA ILE A 9 -2.41 -8.73 12.43
C ILE A 9 -2.57 -7.66 13.51
N ALA A 10 -1.85 -6.53 13.41
CA ALA A 10 -1.99 -5.42 14.36
C ALA A 10 -3.40 -4.81 14.32
N PHE A 11 -3.96 -4.59 13.12
CA PHE A 11 -5.32 -4.09 12.95
C PHE A 11 -6.37 -5.12 13.37
N TYR A 12 -6.17 -6.40 13.06
CA TYR A 12 -7.03 -7.48 13.57
C TYR A 12 -7.08 -7.45 15.11
N ALA A 13 -5.93 -7.36 15.77
CA ALA A 13 -5.88 -7.38 17.24
C ALA A 13 -6.50 -6.13 17.88
N LEU A 14 -6.29 -4.95 17.31
CA LEU A 14 -6.74 -3.67 17.90
C LEU A 14 -8.15 -3.26 17.47
N MET A 15 -8.62 -3.75 16.31
CA MET A 15 -9.87 -3.32 15.68
C MET A 15 -10.83 -4.47 15.43
N GLN A 16 -10.68 -5.62 16.11
CA GLN A 16 -11.55 -6.80 15.96
C GLN A 16 -13.06 -6.52 16.10
N ASN A 17 -13.44 -5.41 16.75
CA ASN A 17 -14.83 -4.97 16.88
C ASN A 17 -15.41 -4.37 15.58
N ARG A 18 -14.56 -4.12 14.58
CA ARG A 18 -14.95 -3.64 13.26
C ARG A 18 -15.17 -4.82 12.31
N PRO A 19 -16.24 -4.81 11.51
CA PRO A 19 -16.54 -5.92 10.60
C PRO A 19 -15.40 -6.18 9.62
N GLU A 20 -14.71 -5.14 9.15
CA GLU A 20 -13.58 -5.22 8.22
C GLU A 20 -12.37 -5.93 8.83
N PHE A 21 -12.22 -5.88 10.16
CA PHE A 21 -11.09 -6.46 10.90
C PHE A 21 -11.52 -7.61 11.84
N SER A 22 -12.75 -8.12 11.67
CA SER A 22 -13.33 -9.17 12.52
C SER A 22 -12.70 -10.55 12.32
N THR A 23 -12.07 -10.78 11.18
CA THR A 23 -11.39 -12.04 10.84
C THR A 23 -10.02 -11.74 10.24
N VAL A 24 -9.06 -12.67 10.42
CA VAL A 24 -7.71 -12.53 9.87
C VAL A 24 -7.71 -12.35 8.34
N PRO A 25 -8.45 -13.15 7.55
CA PRO A 25 -8.48 -12.97 6.10
C PRO A 25 -9.07 -11.62 5.67
N SER A 26 -10.15 -11.17 6.32
CA SER A 26 -10.75 -9.85 6.05
C SER A 26 -9.78 -8.73 6.40
N SER A 27 -9.06 -8.84 7.52
CA SER A 27 -8.06 -7.85 7.94
C SER A 27 -6.92 -7.74 6.93
N VAL A 28 -6.44 -8.87 6.40
CA VAL A 28 -5.42 -8.90 5.34
C VAL A 28 -5.93 -8.21 4.08
N LEU A 29 -7.16 -8.54 3.65
CA LEU A 29 -7.76 -7.93 2.47
C LEU A 29 -7.96 -6.42 2.64
N LYS A 30 -8.52 -5.99 3.78
CA LYS A 30 -8.70 -4.57 4.09
C LYS A 30 -7.37 -3.82 4.13
N THR A 31 -6.33 -4.42 4.71
CA THR A 31 -4.98 -3.83 4.75
C THR A 31 -4.38 -3.68 3.35
N ALA A 32 -4.59 -4.65 2.46
CA ALA A 32 -4.16 -4.56 1.07
C ALA A 32 -4.91 -3.47 0.29
N VAL A 33 -6.22 -3.33 0.50
CA VAL A 33 -7.04 -2.25 -0.09
C VAL A 33 -6.57 -0.87 0.39
N MET A 34 -6.34 -0.72 1.70
CA MET A 34 -5.78 0.51 2.26
C MET A 34 -4.39 0.84 1.72
N MET A 35 -3.58 -0.17 1.38
CA MET A 35 -2.26 0.04 0.75
C MET A 35 -2.39 0.69 -0.63
N ILE A 36 -3.43 0.37 -1.40
CA ILE A 36 -3.66 0.95 -2.74
C ILE A 36 -4.10 2.43 -2.64
N GLY A 37 -4.51 2.88 -1.45
CA GLY A 37 -4.88 4.27 -1.17
C GLY A 37 -6.35 4.46 -0.77
N GLU A 38 -7.12 3.38 -0.66
CA GLU A 38 -8.51 3.45 -0.24
C GLU A 38 -8.63 3.53 1.28
N PHE A 39 -8.76 4.76 1.78
CA PHE A 39 -8.89 5.06 3.20
C PHE A 39 -10.32 5.46 3.57
N GLU A 40 -11.13 4.50 4.01
CA GLU A 40 -12.47 4.78 4.55
C GLU A 40 -12.41 5.19 6.03
N PHE A 41 -11.73 6.31 6.32
CA PHE A 41 -11.44 6.74 7.69
C PHE A 41 -12.72 6.92 8.54
N THR A 42 -13.77 7.52 7.98
CA THR A 42 -15.04 7.73 8.70
C THR A 42 -15.70 6.39 9.05
N ALA A 43 -15.73 5.42 8.13
CA ALA A 43 -16.29 4.10 8.40
C ALA A 43 -15.49 3.36 9.49
N ILE A 44 -14.16 3.43 9.41
CA ILE A 44 -13.25 2.72 10.32
C ILE A 44 -13.25 3.33 11.74
N PHE A 45 -13.26 4.66 11.85
CA PHE A 45 -13.05 5.37 13.12
C PHE A 45 -14.32 5.97 13.72
N HIS A 46 -15.25 6.44 12.89
CA HIS A 46 -16.45 7.15 13.34
C HIS A 46 -17.73 6.32 13.25
N GLY A 47 -17.74 5.21 12.49
CA GLY A 47 -18.84 4.23 12.44
C GLY A 47 -20.23 4.82 12.18
N ASP A 48 -21.27 4.01 12.35
CA ASP A 48 -22.64 4.53 12.46
C ASP A 48 -22.87 4.98 13.92
N GLY A 49 -23.18 6.26 14.13
CA GLY A 49 -23.33 6.87 15.46
C GLY A 49 -24.46 6.29 16.32
N ASN A 50 -25.25 5.37 15.77
CA ASN A 50 -26.41 4.75 16.41
C ASN A 50 -26.10 3.42 17.12
N SER A 51 -24.94 2.81 16.89
CA SER A 51 -24.56 1.51 17.47
C SER A 51 -23.41 1.66 18.46
N HIS A 52 -23.73 1.70 19.76
CA HIS A 52 -22.74 1.77 20.85
C HIS A 52 -21.75 0.57 20.86
N LEU A 53 -22.08 -0.51 20.15
CA LEU A 53 -21.30 -1.73 19.97
C LEU A 53 -20.08 -1.55 19.04
N GLU A 54 -20.10 -0.53 18.17
CA GLU A 54 -19.07 -0.26 17.17
C GLU A 54 -17.99 0.72 17.64
N LYS A 55 -18.05 1.16 18.90
CA LYS A 55 -17.11 2.16 19.43
C LYS A 55 -15.70 1.59 19.46
N LEU A 56 -14.77 2.25 18.76
CA LEU A 56 -13.38 1.83 18.68
C LEU A 56 -12.77 1.68 20.07
N PHE A 57 -12.25 0.49 20.39
CA PHE A 57 -11.51 0.26 21.63
C PHE A 57 -10.11 0.86 21.49
N GLY A 58 -9.73 1.73 22.42
CA GLY A 58 -8.38 2.31 22.47
C GLY A 58 -8.00 3.22 21.30
N PRO A 59 -8.79 4.27 20.97
CA PRO A 59 -8.47 5.22 19.89
C PRO A 59 -7.07 5.83 20.03
N THR A 60 -6.59 6.00 21.26
CA THR A 60 -5.26 6.51 21.59
C THR A 60 -4.11 5.70 20.96
N LEU A 61 -4.28 4.38 20.76
CA LEU A 61 -3.26 3.52 20.14
C LEU A 61 -3.50 3.34 18.63
N VAL A 62 -4.75 3.28 18.21
CA VAL A 62 -5.10 3.03 16.80
C VAL A 62 -4.77 4.23 15.91
N TYR A 63 -5.02 5.46 16.36
CA TYR A 63 -4.68 6.66 15.58
C TYR A 63 -3.19 6.78 15.23
N PRO A 64 -2.24 6.69 16.18
CA PRO A 64 -0.83 6.78 15.83
C PRO A 64 -0.37 5.58 14.99
N LEU A 65 -0.88 4.37 15.25
CA LEU A 65 -0.58 3.19 14.43
C LEU A 65 -1.04 3.37 12.98
N PHE A 66 -2.25 3.89 12.78
CA PHE A 66 -2.82 4.14 11.46
C PHE A 66 -2.06 5.26 10.73
N LEU A 67 -1.68 6.34 11.43
CA LEU A 67 -0.83 7.38 10.85
C LEU A 67 0.52 6.82 10.41
N PHE A 68 1.16 5.99 11.24
CA PHE A 68 2.42 5.32 10.90
C PHE A 68 2.26 4.39 9.69
N PHE A 69 1.14 3.66 9.59
CA PHE A 69 0.79 2.87 8.42
C PHE A 69 0.69 3.73 7.15
N CYS A 70 -0.02 4.86 7.20
CA CYS A 70 -0.14 5.77 6.04
C CYS A 70 1.22 6.30 5.59
N VAL A 71 2.09 6.70 6.52
CA VAL A 71 3.44 7.18 6.17
C VAL A 71 4.25 6.08 5.49
N ILE A 72 4.27 4.87 6.04
CA ILE A 72 5.07 3.78 5.45
C ILE A 72 4.47 3.27 4.13
N MET A 73 3.20 2.90 4.12
CA MET A 73 2.61 2.21 2.96
C MET A 73 2.27 3.17 1.83
N THR A 74 1.69 4.32 2.14
CA THR A 74 1.19 5.23 1.11
C THR A 74 2.27 6.16 0.62
N ILE A 75 3.12 6.67 1.52
CA ILE A 75 4.13 7.65 1.14
C ILE A 75 5.43 6.94 0.76
N LEU A 76 6.01 6.15 1.67
CA LEU A 76 7.33 5.56 1.42
C LEU A 76 7.29 4.46 0.36
N LEU A 77 6.40 3.47 0.49
CA LEU A 77 6.38 2.34 -0.45
C LEU A 77 5.94 2.75 -1.85
N MET A 78 4.92 3.60 -2.02
CA MET A 78 4.52 4.04 -3.36
C MET A 78 5.63 4.83 -4.04
N ASN A 79 6.27 5.75 -3.32
CA ASN A 79 7.37 6.53 -3.89
C ASN A 79 8.60 5.66 -4.18
N LEU A 80 8.87 4.64 -3.35
CA LEU A 80 9.94 3.68 -3.60
C LEU A 80 9.65 2.82 -4.85
N LEU A 81 8.43 2.31 -4.99
CA LEU A 81 8.03 1.50 -6.14
C LEU A 81 8.08 2.32 -7.44
N VAL A 82 7.62 3.57 -7.40
CA VAL A 82 7.73 4.49 -8.54
C VAL A 82 9.20 4.78 -8.84
N GLY A 83 10.03 5.04 -7.83
CA GLY A 83 11.47 5.28 -8.01
C GLY A 83 12.17 4.09 -8.67
N LEU A 84 11.94 2.87 -8.17
CA LEU A 84 12.48 1.64 -8.75
C LEU A 84 12.00 1.43 -10.19
N ALA A 85 10.70 1.60 -10.44
CA ALA A 85 10.15 1.45 -11.78
C ALA A 85 10.73 2.47 -12.77
N VAL A 86 10.93 3.71 -12.33
CA VAL A 86 11.54 4.76 -13.16
C VAL A 86 12.99 4.44 -13.48
N ASP A 87 13.76 3.95 -12.51
CA ASP A 87 15.16 3.59 -12.73
C ASP A 87 15.30 2.37 -13.65
N ASP A 88 14.44 1.36 -13.49
CA ASP A 88 14.37 0.22 -14.40
C ASP A 88 14.03 0.68 -15.84
N ILE A 89 13.05 1.56 -16.01
CA ILE A 89 12.65 2.10 -17.32
C ILE A 89 13.82 2.84 -17.99
N LYS A 90 14.54 3.70 -17.25
CA LYS A 90 15.71 4.42 -17.78
C LYS A 90 16.76 3.45 -18.31
N SER A 91 17.08 2.40 -17.53
CA SER A 91 18.07 1.39 -17.94
C SER A 91 17.67 0.62 -19.21
N VAL A 92 16.36 0.37 -19.40
CA VAL A 92 15.83 -0.29 -20.60
C VAL A 92 15.85 0.65 -21.80
N GLN A 93 15.53 1.93 -21.61
CA GLN A 93 15.58 2.94 -22.67
C GLN A 93 17.00 3.13 -23.20
N GLU A 94 18.00 3.27 -22.33
CA GLU A 94 19.41 3.42 -22.73
C GLU A 94 19.90 2.22 -23.56
N LYS A 95 19.55 1.00 -23.13
CA LYS A 95 19.85 -0.23 -23.89
C LYS A 95 19.13 -0.26 -25.24
N ALA A 96 17.89 0.20 -25.31
CA ALA A 96 17.11 0.25 -26.55
C ALA A 96 17.69 1.28 -27.54
N GLU A 97 18.14 2.44 -27.06
CA GLU A 97 18.79 3.48 -27.86
C GLU A 97 20.11 2.97 -28.46
N MET A 98 20.98 2.36 -27.65
CA MET A 98 22.21 1.74 -28.14
C MET A 98 21.91 0.67 -29.19
N LYS A 99 20.92 -0.19 -28.95
CA LYS A 99 20.51 -1.23 -29.91
C LYS A 99 19.98 -0.64 -31.22
N ARG A 100 19.28 0.50 -31.16
CA ARG A 100 18.79 1.21 -32.35
C ARG A 100 19.94 1.76 -33.19
N LEU A 101 20.93 2.38 -32.55
CA LEU A 101 22.13 2.89 -33.21
C LEU A 101 22.93 1.77 -33.88
N SER A 102 23.17 0.67 -33.17
CA SER A 102 23.86 -0.50 -33.75
C SER A 102 23.13 -1.09 -34.95
N LYS A 103 21.79 -1.12 -34.91
CA LYS A 103 20.99 -1.55 -36.08
C LYS A 103 21.16 -0.61 -37.27
N GLN A 104 21.13 0.71 -37.07
CA GLN A 104 21.34 1.68 -38.14
C GLN A 104 22.72 1.52 -38.79
N VAL A 105 23.78 1.38 -37.99
CA VAL A 105 25.14 1.14 -38.51
C VAL A 105 25.24 -0.20 -39.24
N GLY A 106 24.62 -1.26 -38.72
CA GLY A 106 24.61 -2.57 -39.36
C GLY A 106 23.89 -2.59 -40.71
N THR A 107 22.81 -1.81 -40.87
CA THR A 107 22.08 -1.67 -42.14
C THR A 107 22.83 -0.81 -43.16
N LEU A 108 23.72 0.10 -42.71
CA LEU A 108 24.56 0.93 -43.58
C LEU A 108 25.81 0.19 -44.13
N ASN A 109 26.18 -0.94 -43.52
CA ASN A 109 27.34 -1.76 -43.92
C ASN A 109 26.97 -2.94 -44.83
N VAL A 110 25.78 -2.91 -45.45
CA VAL A 110 25.31 -3.84 -46.49
C VAL A 110 24.94 -3.04 -47.73
#